data_AF-A0A8E1RI93-F1
#
_entry.id   AF-A0A8E1RI93-F1
#
_cell.length_a   1.000
_cell.length_b   1.000
_cell.length_c   1.000
_cell.angle_alpha   90.00
_cell.angle_beta   90.00
_cell.angle_gamma   90.00
#
_symmetry.space_group_name_H-M   'P 1'
#
loop_
_entity.id
_entity.type
_entity.pdbx_description
1 polymer ?
#
loop_
_entity_poly.entity_id
_entity_poly.type
_entity_poly.pdbx_seq_one_letter_code
_entity_poly.pdbx_strand_id
1 'polypeptide(L)'
;MNLKQHQEWLVDFYKRRDWYQYSSFIRLNFLTEEVGELSRAIRAIEIGRDHPGEHETAAEREYNLHEELADVMDQVLILCDKYDVDPDSLMAFSEKKLKKRFNEK
;
A
#
# COMPACT_ATOMS: atom_id res chain seq x y z
N MET A 1 -0.73 0.67 -16.72
CA MET A 1 -0.82 1.89 -15.89
C MET A 1 0.49 2.02 -15.14
N ASN A 2 1.11 3.20 -15.08
CA ASN A 2 2.24 3.46 -14.16
C ASN A 2 1.71 4.00 -12.81
N LEU A 3 2.60 4.27 -11.84
CA LEU A 3 2.15 4.75 -10.52
C LEU A 3 1.52 6.14 -10.63
N LYS A 4 2.05 7.01 -11.49
CA LYS A 4 1.48 8.35 -11.68
C LYS A 4 0.04 8.30 -12.22
N GLN A 5 -0.21 7.52 -13.26
CA GLN A 5 -1.55 7.33 -13.84
C GLN A 5 -2.51 6.71 -12.83
N HIS A 6 -2.04 5.77 -12.00
CA HIS A 6 -2.85 5.17 -10.94
C HIS A 6 -3.18 6.20 -9.85
N GLN A 7 -2.20 6.96 -9.38
CA GLN A 7 -2.38 8.04 -8.41
C GLN A 7 -3.44 9.06 -8.89
N GLU A 8 -3.37 9.48 -10.15
CA GLU A 8 -4.34 10.43 -10.73
C GLU A 8 -5.77 9.86 -10.69
N TRP A 9 -5.95 8.62 -11.15
CA TRP A 9 -7.24 7.93 -11.08
C TRP A 9 -7.74 7.77 -9.64
N LEU A 10 -6.84 7.41 -8.71
CA LEU A 10 -7.14 7.18 -7.30
C LEU A 10 -7.58 8.49 -6.62
N VAL A 11 -6.87 9.58 -6.85
CA VAL A 11 -7.20 10.90 -6.33
C VAL A 11 -8.57 11.34 -6.83
N ASP A 12 -8.87 11.18 -8.12
CA ASP A 12 -10.17 11.51 -8.69
C ASP A 12 -11.29 10.62 -8.15
N PHE A 13 -11.02 9.34 -7.93
CA PHE A 13 -11.96 8.42 -7.28
C PHE A 13 -12.28 8.85 -5.84
N TYR A 14 -11.26 9.26 -5.07
CA TYR A 14 -11.39 9.69 -3.68
C TYR A 14 -12.09 11.05 -3.56
N LYS A 15 -11.83 11.99 -4.48
CA LYS A 15 -12.52 13.29 -4.53
C LYS A 15 -14.01 13.12 -4.77
N ARG A 16 -14.41 12.22 -5.69
CA ARG A 16 -15.83 11.93 -5.97
C ARG A 16 -16.61 11.34 -4.79
N ARG A 17 -15.91 10.78 -3.80
CA ARG A 17 -16.48 10.18 -2.59
C ARG A 17 -16.34 11.06 -1.35
N ASP A 18 -15.80 12.26 -1.51
CA ASP A 18 -15.46 13.14 -0.40
C ASP A 18 -14.49 12.48 0.61
N TRP A 19 -13.68 11.52 0.14
CA TRP A 19 -12.66 10.87 0.96
C TRP A 19 -11.32 11.61 0.88
N TYR A 20 -11.11 12.41 -0.17
CA TYR A 20 -9.86 13.13 -0.36
C TYR A 20 -9.57 14.17 0.76
N GLN A 21 -10.63 14.71 1.37
CA GLN A 21 -10.57 15.74 2.41
C GLN A 21 -9.83 15.32 3.69
N TYR A 22 -9.74 14.03 3.98
CA TYR A 22 -9.06 13.55 5.18
C TYR A 22 -7.60 14.00 5.21
N SER A 23 -7.18 14.53 6.37
CA SER A 23 -5.85 15.06 6.61
C SER A 23 -4.79 13.97 6.49
N SER A 24 -3.54 14.35 6.26
CA SER A 24 -2.42 13.39 6.22
C SER A 24 -2.29 12.59 7.51
N PHE A 25 -2.67 13.16 8.66
CA PHE A 25 -2.70 12.45 9.95
C PHE A 25 -3.73 11.31 9.95
N ILE A 26 -4.95 11.56 9.47
CA ILE A 26 -5.97 10.51 9.36
C ILE A 26 -5.52 9.44 8.36
N ARG A 27 -4.86 9.83 7.26
CA ARG A 27 -4.35 8.87 6.27
C ARG A 27 -3.23 7.99 6.79
N LEU A 28 -2.41 8.49 7.70
CA LEU A 28 -1.44 7.64 8.39
C LEU A 28 -2.12 6.57 9.25
N ASN A 29 -3.31 6.85 9.80
CA ASN A 29 -4.09 5.82 10.49
C ASN A 29 -4.57 4.76 9.50
N PHE A 30 -5.16 5.16 8.36
CA PHE A 30 -5.57 4.20 7.31
C PHE A 30 -4.38 3.37 6.83
N LEU A 31 -3.23 3.98 6.53
CA LEU A 31 -2.02 3.24 6.19
C LEU A 31 -1.63 2.22 7.27
N THR A 32 -1.79 2.56 8.54
CA THR A 32 -1.50 1.64 9.65
C THR A 32 -2.51 0.50 9.72
N GLU A 33 -3.78 0.77 9.41
CA GLU A 33 -4.84 -0.23 9.28
C GLU A 33 -4.50 -1.21 8.15
N GLU A 34 -4.18 -0.74 6.94
CA GLU A 34 -3.80 -1.60 5.80
C GLU A 34 -2.54 -2.43 6.08
N VAL A 35 -1.55 -1.85 6.78
CA VAL A 35 -0.36 -2.62 7.21
C VAL A 35 -0.73 -3.72 8.19
N GLY A 36 -1.72 -3.50 9.05
CA GLY A 36 -2.27 -4.52 9.95
C GLY A 36 -2.95 -5.66 9.20
N GLU A 37 -3.73 -5.32 8.17
CA GLU A 37 -4.38 -6.30 7.30
C GLU A 37 -3.36 -7.09 6.48
N LEU A 38 -2.36 -6.41 5.90
CA LEU A 38 -1.22 -7.05 5.22
C LEU A 38 -0.45 -8.00 6.16
N SER A 39 -0.24 -7.61 7.41
CA SER A 39 0.40 -8.46 8.41
C SER A 39 -0.42 -9.73 8.67
N ARG A 40 -1.75 -9.61 8.73
CA ARG A 40 -2.68 -10.74 8.88
C ARG A 40 -2.64 -11.66 7.66
N ALA A 41 -2.60 -11.11 6.45
CA ALA A 41 -2.51 -11.85 5.19
C ALA A 41 -1.23 -12.70 5.13
N ILE A 42 -0.07 -12.08 5.39
CA ILE A 42 1.22 -12.78 5.42
C ILE A 42 1.21 -13.87 6.48
N ARG A 43 0.71 -13.59 7.69
CA ARG A 43 0.63 -14.59 8.76
C ARG A 43 -0.21 -15.80 8.36
N ALA A 44 -1.33 -15.58 7.68
CA ALA A 44 -2.22 -16.66 7.21
C ALA A 44 -1.53 -17.58 6.18
N ILE A 45 -0.65 -17.03 5.35
CA ILE A 45 0.15 -17.80 4.39
C ILE A 45 1.28 -18.57 5.10
N GLU A 46 2.05 -17.88 5.94
CA GLU A 46 3.31 -18.42 6.52
C GLU A 46 3.08 -19.46 7.61
N ILE A 47 2.18 -19.17 8.57
CA ILE A 47 1.98 -20.02 9.76
C ILE A 47 0.52 -20.39 10.00
N GLY A 48 -0.36 -20.01 9.08
CA GLY A 48 -1.80 -20.22 9.20
C GLY A 48 -2.46 -19.34 10.25
N ARG A 49 -3.77 -19.51 10.38
CA ARG A 49 -4.57 -18.87 11.42
C ARG A 49 -5.36 -19.94 12.16
N ASP A 50 -5.16 -20.01 13.47
CA ASP A 50 -6.01 -20.78 14.37
C ASP A 50 -7.25 -19.96 14.70
N HIS A 51 -8.14 -19.79 13.70
CA HIS A 51 -9.41 -19.10 13.85
C HIS A 51 -10.56 -20.03 13.46
N PRO A 52 -11.52 -20.30 14.36
CA PRO A 52 -12.59 -21.28 14.13
C PRO A 52 -13.48 -21.01 12.91
N GLY A 53 -13.48 -19.77 12.39
CA GLY A 53 -14.26 -19.35 11.23
C GLY A 53 -13.50 -19.30 9.91
N GLU A 54 -12.22 -19.66 9.87
CA GLU A 54 -11.42 -19.52 8.65
C GLU A 54 -11.11 -20.85 7.99
N HIS A 55 -11.75 -21.02 6.83
CA HIS A 55 -11.48 -22.09 5.90
C HIS A 55 -11.03 -21.51 4.55
N GLU A 56 -10.06 -20.59 4.60
CA GLU A 56 -9.51 -19.99 3.39
C GLU A 56 -8.61 -20.98 2.65
N THR A 57 -8.88 -21.13 1.36
CA THR A 57 -8.04 -21.80 0.38
C THR A 57 -6.75 -21.03 0.12
N ALA A 58 -5.76 -21.68 -0.48
CA ALA A 58 -4.52 -21.01 -0.86
C ALA A 58 -4.75 -19.85 -1.84
N ALA A 59 -5.70 -20.00 -2.77
CA ALA A 59 -6.04 -18.95 -3.74
C ALA A 59 -6.69 -17.73 -3.06
N GLU A 60 -7.54 -17.94 -2.05
CA GLU A 60 -8.12 -16.84 -1.27
C GLU A 60 -7.05 -16.09 -0.48
N ARG A 61 -6.05 -16.80 0.07
CA ARG A 61 -4.93 -16.16 0.78
C ARG A 61 -4.02 -15.36 -0.16
N GLU A 62 -3.74 -15.88 -1.36
CA GLU A 62 -2.96 -15.16 -2.37
C GLU A 62 -3.71 -13.91 -2.85
N TYR A 63 -5.02 -14.02 -3.06
CA TYR A 63 -5.87 -12.89 -3.40
C TYR A 63 -5.83 -11.82 -2.31
N ASN A 64 -6.04 -12.20 -1.04
CA ASN A 64 -6.01 -11.26 0.08
C ASN A 64 -4.62 -10.60 0.19
N LEU A 65 -3.51 -11.35 0.08
CA LEU A 65 -2.17 -10.74 0.07
C LEU A 65 -2.02 -9.66 -1.00
N HIS A 66 -2.54 -9.92 -2.21
CA HIS A 66 -2.48 -8.96 -3.31
C HIS A 66 -3.36 -7.72 -3.04
N GLU A 67 -4.54 -7.91 -2.46
CA GLU A 67 -5.45 -6.83 -2.03
C GLU A 67 -4.75 -5.93 -1.01
N GLU A 68 -4.25 -6.49 0.09
CA GLU A 68 -3.65 -5.69 1.17
C GLU A 68 -2.37 -4.96 0.72
N LEU A 69 -1.58 -5.55 -0.18
CA LEU A 69 -0.43 -4.88 -0.80
C LEU A 69 -0.86 -3.68 -1.65
N ALA A 70 -1.97 -3.80 -2.38
CA ALA A 70 -2.52 -2.72 -3.18
C ALA A 70 -3.08 -1.60 -2.29
N ASP A 71 -3.75 -1.94 -1.19
CA ASP A 71 -4.31 -0.95 -0.26
C ASP A 71 -3.20 -0.15 0.45
N VAL A 72 -2.13 -0.83 0.89
CA VAL A 72 -0.93 -0.15 1.41
C VAL A 72 -0.33 0.80 0.36
N MET A 73 -0.21 0.36 -0.88
CA MET A 73 0.29 1.18 -1.98
C MET A 73 -0.60 2.40 -2.22
N ASP A 74 -1.91 2.24 -2.24
CA ASP A 74 -2.88 3.32 -2.49
C ASP A 74 -2.80 4.41 -1.42
N GLN A 75 -2.65 4.05 -0.14
CA GLN A 75 -2.43 5.03 0.92
C GLN A 75 -1.12 5.80 0.74
N VAL A 76 -0.03 5.13 0.32
CA VAL A 76 1.25 5.79 0.00
C VAL A 76 1.09 6.75 -1.19
N LEU A 77 0.39 6.35 -2.25
CA LEU A 77 0.16 7.19 -3.43
C LEU A 77 -0.66 8.44 -3.11
N ILE A 78 -1.66 8.33 -2.24
CA ILE A 78 -2.40 9.50 -1.77
C ILE A 78 -1.50 10.44 -0.96
N LEU A 79 -0.63 9.90 -0.10
CA LEU A 79 0.33 10.72 0.64
C LEU A 79 1.29 11.42 -0.31
N CYS A 80 1.77 10.74 -1.35
CA CYS A 80 2.57 11.37 -2.40
C CYS A 80 1.85 12.58 -3.03
N ASP A 81 0.57 12.45 -3.38
CA ASP A 81 -0.22 13.55 -3.95
C ASP A 81 -0.37 14.73 -2.97
N LYS A 82 -0.62 14.45 -1.67
CA LYS A 82 -0.75 15.49 -0.65
C LYS A 82 0.54 16.28 -0.37
N TYR A 83 1.70 15.70 -0.66
CA TYR A 83 3.00 16.31 -0.41
C TYR A 83 3.73 16.70 -1.70
N ASP A 84 3.04 16.70 -2.84
CA ASP A 84 3.60 17.02 -4.16
C ASP A 84 4.87 16.18 -4.50
N VAL A 85 4.80 14.89 -4.18
CA VAL A 85 5.84 13.91 -4.49
C VAL A 85 5.43 13.12 -5.72
N ASP A 86 6.31 13.08 -6.73
CA ASP A 86 6.13 12.20 -7.89
C ASP A 86 6.29 10.73 -7.49
N PRO A 87 5.23 9.90 -7.58
CA PRO A 87 5.30 8.50 -7.18
C PRO A 87 6.24 7.66 -8.07
N ASP A 88 6.40 8.00 -9.36
CA ASP A 88 7.31 7.27 -10.26
C ASP A 88 8.78 7.47 -9.84
N SER A 89 9.09 8.54 -9.09
CA SER A 89 10.44 8.82 -8.58
C SER A 89 10.87 7.94 -7.40
N LEU A 90 9.92 7.32 -6.68
CA LEU A 90 10.18 6.62 -5.42
C LEU A 90 11.14 5.44 -5.58
N MET A 91 10.97 4.65 -6.64
CA MET A 91 11.80 3.46 -6.90
C MET A 91 13.27 3.87 -7.13
N ALA A 92 13.49 4.83 -8.04
CA ALA A 92 14.82 5.33 -8.34
C ALA A 92 15.48 5.99 -7.11
N PHE A 93 14.70 6.72 -6.31
CA PHE A 93 15.19 7.31 -5.06
C PHE A 93 15.63 6.24 -4.05
N SER A 94 14.80 5.20 -3.85
CA SER A 94 15.09 4.08 -2.95
C SER A 94 16.35 3.33 -3.38
N GLU A 95 16.44 2.95 -4.67
CA GLU A 95 17.59 2.24 -5.23
C GLU A 95 18.87 3.06 -5.09
N LYS A 96 18.85 4.35 -5.47
CA LYS A 96 19.99 5.26 -5.33
C LYS A 96 20.45 5.37 -3.87
N LYS A 97 19.51 5.44 -2.92
CA LYS A 97 19.81 5.50 -1.49
C LYS A 97 20.49 4.21 -1.01
N LEU A 98 20.00 3.04 -1.43
CA LEU A 98 20.59 1.74 -1.06
C LEU A 98 21.97 1.55 -1.67
N LYS A 99 22.14 1.81 -2.97
CA LYS A 99 23.45 1.78 -3.66
C LYS A 99 24.47 2.66 -2.96
N LYS A 100 24.09 3.90 -2.65
CA LYS A 100 24.95 4.83 -1.90
C LYS A 100 25.30 4.31 -0.50
N ARG A 101 24.36 3.68 0.22
CA ARG A 101 24.58 3.16 1.58
C ARG A 101 25.55 1.99 1.61
N PHE A 102 25.54 1.14 0.58
CA PHE A 102 26.35 -0.07 0.50
C PHE A 102 27.53 0.02 -0.49
N ASN A 103 27.79 1.21 -1.04
CA ASN A 103 28.83 1.47 -2.05
C ASN A 103 28.72 0.56 -3.29
N GLU A 104 27.49 0.18 -3.65
CA GLU A 104 27.21 -0.56 -4.87
C GLU A 104 27.11 0.43 -6.05
N LYS A 105 27.57 -0.01 -7.23
CA LYS A 105 27.57 0.82 -8.45
C LYS A 105 26.18 0.88 -9.09
#